data_AF-S4PJ27-F1
#
_entry.id   AF-S4PJ27-F1
#
_cell.length_a   1.000
_cell.length_b   1.000
_cell.length_c   1.000
_cell.angle_alpha   90.00
_cell.angle_beta   90.00
_cell.angle_gamma   90.00
#
_symmetry.space_group_name_H-M   'P 1'
#
loop_
_entity.id
_entity.type
_entity.pdbx_description
1 polymer ?
#
loop_
_entity_poly.entity_id
_entity_poly.type
_entity_poly.pdbx_seq_one_letter_code
_entity_poly.pdbx_strand_id
1 'polypeptide(L)' 'MRRGYTREAYLRLVEHIRSVIPGVGLSTDMICGFCGETDEEFEQTMTLMEIVDYNVAFLFPYSMREKTTAYRR' A
#
# COMPACT_ATOMS: atom_id res chain seq x y z
N MET A 1 -4.13 -2.19 -8.78
CA MET A 1 -5.28 -1.60 -8.04
C MET A 1 -5.84 -0.27 -8.62
N ARG A 2 -5.45 0.18 -9.83
CA ARG A 2 -5.93 1.45 -10.45
C ARG A 2 -5.84 2.69 -9.53
N ARG A 3 -4.78 2.77 -8.73
CA ARG A 3 -4.48 3.98 -7.94
C ARG A 3 -3.95 5.05 -8.90
N GLY A 4 -4.42 6.29 -8.75
CA GLY A 4 -4.04 7.42 -9.60
C GLY A 4 -2.76 8.13 -9.14
N TYR A 5 -1.95 7.50 -8.31
CA TYR A 5 -0.73 8.04 -7.74
C TYR A 5 0.37 6.99 -7.75
N THR A 6 1.62 7.45 -7.75
CA THR A 6 2.80 6.59 -7.68
C THR A 6 3.25 6.38 -6.24
N ARG A 7 4.15 5.42 -6.03
CA ARG A 7 4.79 5.17 -4.73
C ARG A 7 5.51 6.41 -4.22
N GLU A 8 6.25 7.09 -5.08
CA GLU A 8 7.04 8.28 -4.73
C GLU A 8 6.14 9.44 -4.33
N ALA A 9 5.00 9.61 -5.04
CA ALA A 9 4.01 10.60 -4.66
C ALA A 9 3.40 10.31 -3.28
N TYR A 10 3.15 9.03 -2.98
CA TYR A 10 2.66 8.60 -1.67
C TYR A 10 3.68 8.86 -0.55
N LEU A 11 4.96 8.50 -0.76
CA LEU A 11 6.02 8.72 0.23
C LEU A 11 6.24 10.22 0.51
N ARG A 12 6.22 11.08 -0.51
CA ARG A 12 6.28 12.54 -0.32
C ARG A 12 5.11 13.07 0.51
N LEU A 13 3.91 12.50 0.34
CA LEU A 13 2.75 12.85 1.15
C LEU A 13 2.95 12.44 2.62
N VAL A 14 3.47 11.23 2.86
CA VAL A 14 3.79 10.75 4.22
C VAL A 14 4.81 11.67 4.90
N GLU A 15 5.89 12.02 4.21
CA GLU A 15 6.90 12.96 4.72
C GLU A 15 6.30 14.33 5.03
N HIS A 16 5.47 14.85 4.13
CA HIS A 16 4.79 16.13 4.33
C HIS A 16 3.90 16.09 5.58
N ILE A 17 3.07 15.05 5.74
CA ILE A 17 2.20 14.88 6.92
C ILE A 17 3.04 14.86 8.21
N ARG A 18 4.14 14.09 8.25
CA ARG A 18 5.03 14.01 9.41
C ARG A 18 5.70 15.35 9.75
N SER A 19 6.03 16.15 8.73
CA SER A 19 6.61 17.49 8.95
C SER A 19 5.61 18.49 9.53
N VAL A 20 4.32 18.36 9.18
CA VAL A 20 3.25 19.24 9.66
C VAL A 20 2.77 18.81 11.04
N ILE A 21 2.71 17.50 11.30
CA ILE A 21 2.23 16.92 12.57
C ILE A 21 3.28 15.96 13.12
N PRO A 22 4.24 16.46 13.91
CA PRO A 22 5.25 15.60 14.56
C PRO A 22 4.59 14.54 15.45
N GLY A 23 5.01 13.28 15.30
CA GLY A 23 4.48 12.15 16.09
C GLY A 23 3.11 11.63 15.64
N VAL A 24 2.62 12.04 14.45
CA VAL A 24 1.37 11.51 13.88
C VAL A 24 1.40 10.00 13.71
N GLY A 25 0.32 9.35 14.15
CA GLY A 25 0.10 7.94 13.92
C GLY A 25 -0.50 7.69 12.54
N LEU A 26 0.08 6.77 11.77
CA LEU A 26 -0.43 6.34 10.46
C LEU A 26 -0.93 4.90 10.54
N SER A 27 -2.07 4.64 9.92
CA SER A 27 -2.60 3.29 9.75
C SER A 27 -2.92 3.01 8.29
N THR A 28 -2.93 1.74 7.92
CA THR A 28 -3.16 1.33 6.53
C THR A 28 -3.83 -0.04 6.42
N ASP A 29 -4.48 -0.26 5.29
CA ASP A 29 -5.00 -1.56 4.89
C ASP A 29 -4.23 -2.02 3.65
N MET A 30 -3.70 -3.24 3.67
CA MET A 30 -2.98 -3.83 2.54
C MET A 30 -3.62 -5.14 2.09
N ILE A 31 -3.51 -5.39 0.79
CA ILE A 31 -3.88 -6.66 0.16
C ILE A 31 -2.61 -7.28 -0.40
N CYS A 32 -2.24 -8.46 0.07
CA CYS A 32 -1.11 -9.25 -0.45
C CYS A 32 -1.61 -10.30 -1.47
N GLY A 33 -0.77 -10.65 -2.43
CA GLY A 33 -1.11 -11.58 -3.50
C GLY A 33 -2.13 -11.02 -4.48
N PHE A 34 -2.13 -9.69 -4.70
CA PHE A 34 -3.06 -9.06 -5.63
C PHE A 34 -2.92 -9.67 -7.04
N CYS A 35 -3.95 -9.55 -7.89
CA CYS A 35 -3.94 -10.20 -9.20
C CYS A 35 -2.71 -9.83 -10.05
N GLY A 36 -1.82 -10.79 -10.25
CA GLY A 36 -0.57 -10.63 -11.00
C GLY A 36 0.60 -10.02 -10.23
N GLU A 37 0.52 -9.94 -8.89
CA GLU A 37 1.62 -9.48 -8.03
C GLU A 37 2.86 -10.36 -8.24
N THR A 38 3.99 -9.71 -8.53
CA THR A 38 5.29 -10.38 -8.64
C THR A 38 6.07 -10.33 -7.34
N ASP A 39 7.08 -11.18 -7.19
CA ASP A 39 7.99 -11.16 -6.04
C ASP A 39 8.66 -9.78 -5.88
N GLU A 40 9.02 -9.12 -6.97
CA GLU A 40 9.60 -7.76 -6.95
C GLU A 40 8.59 -6.72 -6.44
N GLU A 41 7.32 -6.79 -6.87
CA GLU A 41 6.27 -5.90 -6.38
C GLU A 41 5.94 -6.15 -4.90
N PHE A 42 6.06 -7.41 -4.45
CA PHE A 42 5.94 -7.77 -3.05
C PHE A 42 7.07 -7.17 -2.21
N GLU A 43 8.33 -7.28 -2.65
CA GLU A 43 9.47 -6.65 -1.99
C GLU A 43 9.35 -5.12 -1.94
N GLN A 44 8.82 -4.50 -3.01
CA GLN A 44 8.47 -3.07 -2.97
C GLN A 44 7.43 -2.78 -1.88
N THR A 45 6.45 -3.65 -1.68
CA THR A 45 5.47 -3.48 -0.60
C THR A 45 6.13 -3.60 0.78
N MET A 46 7.03 -4.56 0.99
CA MET A 46 7.76 -4.73 2.25
C MET A 46 8.60 -3.49 2.59
N THR A 47 9.39 -2.99 1.63
CA THR A 47 10.15 -1.75 1.83
C THR A 47 9.25 -0.53 2.09
N LEU A 48 8.01 -0.53 1.59
CA LEU A 48 7.06 0.56 1.90
C LEU A 48 6.64 0.54 3.36
N MET A 49 6.36 -0.66 3.88
CA MET A 49 5.99 -0.85 5.28
C MET A 49 7.11 -0.40 6.21
N GLU A 50 8.36 -0.72 5.88
CA GLU A 50 9.54 -0.29 6.65
C GLU A 50 9.74 1.23 6.60
N ILE A 51 9.66 1.85 5.42
CA ILE A 51 9.87 3.31 5.27
C ILE A 51 8.76 4.11 5.98
N VAL A 52 7.51 3.66 5.82
CA VAL A 52 6.36 4.40 6.34
C VAL A 52 6.13 4.08 7.81
N ASP A 53 6.59 2.94 8.34
CA ASP A 53 6.52 2.58 9.76
C ASP A 53 5.13 2.87 10.35
N TYR A 54 4.12 2.17 9.81
CA TYR A 54 2.73 2.34 10.22
C TYR A 54 2.53 1.86 11.66
N ASN A 55 1.77 2.61 12.44
CA ASN A 55 1.39 2.22 13.80
C ASN A 55 0.43 1.03 13.81
N VAL A 56 -0.42 0.93 12.79
CA VAL A 56 -1.39 -0.17 12.64
C VAL A 56 -1.51 -0.52 11.16
N ALA A 57 -1.45 -1.81 10.83
CA ALA A 57 -1.73 -2.29 9.49
C ALA A 57 -2.69 -3.48 9.52
N PHE A 58 -3.75 -3.44 8.71
CA PHE A 58 -4.62 -4.59 8.46
C PHE A 58 -4.22 -5.26 7.15
N LEU A 59 -3.95 -6.57 7.21
CA LEU A 59 -3.46 -7.34 6.06
C LEU A 59 -4.52 -8.34 5.63
N PHE A 60 -4.82 -8.35 4.34
CA PHE A 60 -5.78 -9.26 3.74
C PHE A 60 -5.14 -10.03 2.58
N PRO A 61 -5.39 -11.33 2.44
CA PRO A 61 -5.07 -12.01 1.19
C PRO A 61 -6.01 -11.52 0.09
N TYR A 62 -5.51 -11.43 -1.13
CA TYR A 62 -6.36 -11.12 -2.28
C TYR A 62 -7.46 -12.17 -2.42
N SER A 63 -8.71 -11.68 -2.45
CA SER A 63 -9.90 -12.48 -2.69
C SER A 63 -10.43 -12.18 -4.08
N MET A 64 -10.37 -13.19 -4.95
CA MET A 64 -10.84 -13.09 -6.33
C MET A 64 -12.37 -12.92 -6.37
N ARG A 65 -12.84 -11.91 -7.11
CA ARG A 65 -14.28 -11.57 -7.22
C ARG A 65 -14.67 -11.26 -8.66
N GLU A 66 -15.51 -12.10 -9.25
CA GLU A 66 -15.86 -12.12 -10.69
C GLU A 66 -16.29 -10.77 -11.28
N LYS A 67 -17.04 -9.98 -10.52
CA LYS A 67 -17.59 -8.70 -11.01
C LYS A 67 -16.59 -7.53 -10.97
N THR A 68 -15.39 -7.74 -10.42
CA THR A 68 -14.39 -6.68 -10.27
C THR A 68 -13.51 -6.53 -11.49
N THR A 69 -12.92 -5.36 -11.67
CA THR A 69 -11.89 -5.15 -12.70
C THR A 69 -10.64 -5.99 -12.46
N ALA A 70 -10.33 -6.31 -11.20
CA ALA A 70 -9.20 -7.16 -10.85
C ALA A 70 -9.36 -8.60 -11.33
N TYR A 71 -10.60 -9.07 -11.51
CA TYR A 71 -10.89 -10.39 -12.07
C TYR A 71 -10.74 -10.47 -13.59
N ARG A 72 -11.08 -9.40 -14.31
CA ARG A 72 -11.06 -9.35 -15.79
C ARG A 72 -9.65 -9.15 -16.37
N ARG A 73 -8.62 -9.47 -15.61
CA ARG A 73 -7.23 -9.11 -15.90
C ARG A 73 -6.38 -10.34 -16.13
#